data_AF-A0A9E3U8I1-F1
#
_entry.id   AF-A0A9E3U8I1-F1
#
_cell.length_a   1.000
_cell.length_b   1.000
_cell.length_c   1.000
_cell.angle_alpha   90.00
_cell.angle_beta   90.00
_cell.angle_gamma   90.00
#
_symmetry.space_group_name_H-M   'P 1'
#
loop_
_entity.id
_entity.type
_entity.pdbx_description
1 polymer ?
#
loop_
_entity_poly.entity_id
_entity_poly.type
_entity_poly.pdbx_seq_one_letter_code
_entity_poly.pdbx_strand_id
1 'polypeptide(L)'
;MIADRLLPLVGAVLLAATTGCAGARSNLTADRASYPVSLSRAVRDADGDIVAQDRTKKVASFRHDTSSVAIFYSYGGAPKKDISKAINDQIAAHGGDAIVNLRVTVKQCGLNFVPLLYLIPIWPGCAKIETEGDIIKVAPKAAPAPEVPGAAIASREVTP
;
A
#
# COMPACT_ATOMS: atom_id res chain seq x y z
N MET A 1 -42.60 -27.45 27.90
CA MET A 1 -41.41 -28.17 27.41
C MET A 1 -40.95 -27.75 26.00
N ILE A 2 -41.49 -26.70 25.38
CA ILE A 2 -41.04 -26.21 24.05
C ILE A 2 -40.09 -24.99 24.20
N ALA A 3 -40.21 -24.22 25.27
CA ALA A 3 -39.40 -23.02 25.52
C ALA A 3 -37.91 -23.29 25.80
N ASP A 4 -37.57 -24.38 26.50
CA ASP A 4 -36.17 -24.70 26.85
C ASP A 4 -35.30 -25.13 25.65
N ARG A 5 -35.92 -25.56 24.55
CA ARG A 5 -35.17 -25.96 23.33
C ARG A 5 -34.95 -24.82 22.34
N LEU A 6 -35.66 -23.70 22.51
CA LEU A 6 -35.52 -22.51 21.67
C LEU A 6 -34.35 -21.62 22.10
N LEU A 7 -34.06 -21.57 23.41
CA LEU A 7 -32.98 -20.74 23.97
C LEU A 7 -31.58 -21.05 23.41
N PRO A 8 -31.12 -22.32 23.28
CA PRO A 8 -29.82 -22.62 22.70
C PRO A 8 -29.78 -22.37 21.18
N LEU A 9 -30.93 -22.52 20.50
CA LEU A 9 -31.06 -22.25 19.06
C LEU A 9 -30.95 -20.76 18.74
N VAL A 10 -31.62 -19.92 19.54
CA VAL A 10 -31.52 -18.46 19.46
C VAL A 10 -30.11 -17.98 19.80
N GLY A 11 -29.47 -18.56 20.83
CA GLY A 11 -28.09 -18.27 21.19
C GLY A 11 -27.09 -18.61 20.09
N ALA A 12 -27.23 -19.77 19.43
CA ALA A 12 -26.37 -20.19 18.32
C ALA A 12 -26.51 -19.29 17.09
N VAL A 13 -27.73 -18.84 16.77
CA VAL A 13 -27.97 -17.90 15.65
C VAL A 13 -27.37 -16.52 15.93
N LEU A 14 -27.48 -16.03 17.17
CA LEU A 14 -26.87 -14.75 17.59
C LEU A 14 -25.34 -14.81 17.54
N LEU A 15 -24.73 -15.93 17.93
CA LEU A 15 -23.28 -16.14 17.82
C LEU A 15 -22.81 -16.31 16.37
N ALA A 16 -23.61 -16.90 15.49
CA ALA A 16 -23.30 -16.98 14.07
C ALA A 16 -23.41 -15.62 13.35
N ALA A 17 -24.29 -14.75 13.82
CA ALA A 17 -24.47 -13.40 13.26
C ALA A 17 -23.30 -12.45 13.59
N THR A 18 -22.49 -12.74 14.61
CA THR A 18 -21.32 -11.92 14.97
C THR A 18 -20.02 -12.38 14.30
N THR A 19 -20.03 -13.53 13.62
CA THR A 19 -18.87 -14.09 12.88
C THR A 19 -19.01 -13.93 11.37
N GLY A 20 -19.61 -12.83 10.92
CA GLY A 20 -19.79 -12.49 9.50
C GLY A 20 -18.46 -12.37 8.74
N CYS A 21 -17.91 -13.49 8.28
CA CYS A 21 -16.73 -13.59 7.42
C CYS A 21 -17.05 -13.25 5.95
N ALA A 22 -17.89 -12.24 5.70
CA ALA A 22 -18.12 -11.70 4.37
C ALA A 22 -16.92 -10.81 3.99
N GLY A 23 -15.90 -11.41 3.38
CA GLY A 23 -14.67 -10.73 2.97
C GLY A 23 -14.47 -10.76 1.47
N ALA A 24 -14.22 -9.60 0.87
CA ALA A 24 -13.68 -9.51 -0.49
C ALA A 24 -12.15 -9.51 -0.43
N ARG A 25 -11.49 -10.32 -1.26
CA ARG A 25 -10.03 -10.30 -1.41
C ARG A 25 -9.65 -9.56 -2.69
N SER A 26 -8.54 -8.83 -2.71
CA SER A 26 -7.99 -8.22 -3.93
C SER A 26 -6.48 -8.09 -3.83
N ASN A 27 -5.82 -8.19 -4.97
CA ASN A 27 -4.38 -7.95 -5.09
C ASN A 27 -4.19 -6.57 -5.69
N LEU A 28 -3.59 -5.65 -4.95
CA LEU A 28 -3.19 -4.35 -5.47
C LEU A 28 -1.77 -4.47 -6.05
N THR A 29 -1.57 -4.05 -7.30
CA THR A 29 -0.26 -4.11 -7.94
C THR A 29 0.13 -2.75 -8.53
N ALA A 30 1.43 -2.51 -8.64
CA ALA A 30 2.03 -1.32 -9.23
C ALA A 30 3.18 -1.69 -10.16
N ASP A 31 3.04 -2.83 -10.86
CA ASP A 31 4.13 -3.48 -11.62
C ASP A 31 4.61 -2.64 -12.82
N ARG A 32 3.78 -1.70 -13.28
CA ARG A 32 4.08 -0.81 -14.42
C ARG A 32 4.30 0.64 -13.97
N ALA A 33 4.56 0.87 -12.69
CA ALA A 33 4.92 2.18 -12.20
C ALA A 33 6.30 2.57 -12.76
N SER A 34 6.37 3.73 -13.41
CA SER A 34 7.63 4.28 -13.94
C SER A 34 8.47 4.94 -12.85
N TYR A 35 7.86 5.17 -11.68
CA TYR A 35 8.46 5.84 -10.54
C TYR A 35 8.57 4.88 -9.36
N PRO A 36 9.60 5.01 -8.51
CA PRO A 36 9.74 4.20 -7.31
C PRO A 36 8.61 4.45 -6.31
N VAL A 37 8.09 3.36 -5.75
CA VAL A 37 6.99 3.35 -4.78
C VAL A 37 7.48 2.67 -3.51
N SER A 38 7.32 3.34 -2.37
CA SER A 38 7.72 2.83 -1.05
C SER A 38 6.56 2.92 -0.06
N LEU A 39 6.34 1.83 0.66
CA LEU A 39 5.44 1.78 1.83
C LEU A 39 6.04 2.50 3.04
N SER A 40 7.33 2.82 3.00
CA SER A 40 8.07 3.48 4.07
C SER A 40 8.46 4.92 3.69
N ARG A 41 9.12 5.63 4.60
CA ARG A 41 9.69 6.96 4.34
C ARG A 41 10.93 6.94 3.44
N ALA A 42 11.53 5.77 3.20
CA ALA A 42 12.78 5.66 2.47
C ALA A 42 12.54 5.43 0.97
N VAL A 43 13.31 6.12 0.15
CA VAL A 43 13.41 5.91 -1.31
C VAL A 43 14.89 5.72 -1.68
N ARG A 44 15.16 4.96 -2.74
CA ARG A 44 16.51 4.80 -3.28
C ARG A 44 16.72 5.73 -4.47
N ASP A 45 17.92 6.28 -4.61
CA ASP A 45 18.32 7.00 -5.80
C ASP A 45 18.80 6.06 -6.92
N ALA A 46 19.28 6.63 -8.02
CA ALA A 46 19.77 5.89 -9.18
C ALA A 46 21.01 5.03 -8.88
N ASP A 47 21.80 5.41 -7.87
CA ASP A 47 22.97 4.64 -7.42
C ASP A 47 22.55 3.48 -6.50
N GLY A 48 21.28 3.43 -6.11
CA GLY A 48 20.73 2.45 -5.19
C GLY A 48 20.89 2.85 -3.72
N ASP A 49 21.43 4.03 -3.41
CA ASP A 49 21.61 4.53 -2.05
C ASP A 49 20.27 5.00 -1.47
N ILE A 50 20.08 4.87 -0.15
CA ILE A 50 18.91 5.47 0.51
C ILE A 50 19.09 6.98 0.54
N VAL A 51 18.11 7.70 -0.01
CA VAL A 51 18.08 9.16 -0.02
C VAL A 51 17.84 9.67 1.40
N ALA A 52 18.73 10.53 1.87
CA ALA A 52 18.58 11.21 3.16
C ALA A 52 17.38 12.17 3.14
N GLN A 53 16.71 12.34 4.29
CA GLN A 53 15.46 13.12 4.37
C GLN A 53 15.63 14.60 3.97
N ASP A 54 16.79 15.19 4.24
CA ASP A 54 17.13 16.57 3.86
C ASP A 54 17.17 16.79 2.34
N ARG A 55 17.44 15.73 1.58
CA ARG A 55 17.36 15.71 0.11
C ARG A 55 15.99 15.38 -0.44
N THR A 56 15.00 15.09 0.42
CA THR A 56 13.62 14.81 0.00
C THR A 56 12.70 15.98 0.34
N LYS A 57 11.89 16.40 -0.62
CA LYS A 57 10.84 17.41 -0.40
C LYS A 57 9.50 16.89 -0.87
N LYS A 58 8.50 16.88 0.01
CA LYS A 58 7.12 16.60 -0.38
C LYS A 58 6.61 17.70 -1.32
N VAL A 59 6.10 17.28 -2.49
CA VAL A 59 5.50 18.19 -3.50
C VAL A 59 3.99 18.06 -3.57
N ALA A 60 3.44 16.87 -3.32
CA ALA A 60 2.00 16.63 -3.33
C ALA A 60 1.64 15.40 -2.46
N SER A 61 0.35 15.17 -2.27
CA SER A 61 -0.18 13.94 -1.66
C SER A 61 -0.84 13.09 -2.76
N PHE A 62 -0.51 11.80 -2.80
CA PHE A 62 -1.16 10.82 -3.65
C PHE A 62 -2.44 10.32 -2.99
N ARG A 63 -3.54 10.21 -3.74
CA ARG A 63 -4.77 9.57 -3.29
C ARG A 63 -5.45 8.84 -4.44
N HIS A 64 -5.83 7.60 -4.20
CA HIS A 64 -6.55 6.78 -5.15
C HIS A 64 -7.48 5.80 -4.44
N ASP A 65 -8.77 5.93 -4.73
CA ASP A 65 -9.81 5.06 -4.17
C ASP A 65 -10.25 4.05 -5.24
N THR A 66 -10.15 2.77 -4.91
CA THR A 66 -10.64 1.69 -5.76
C THR A 66 -11.63 0.83 -4.99
N SER A 67 -12.62 0.27 -5.67
CA SER A 67 -13.57 -0.66 -5.06
C SER A 67 -13.40 -2.03 -5.67
N SER A 68 -13.51 -3.03 -4.80
CA SER A 68 -13.55 -4.42 -5.22
C SER A 68 -14.80 -5.08 -4.70
N VAL A 69 -15.49 -5.77 -5.60
CA VAL A 69 -16.67 -6.56 -5.32
C VAL A 69 -16.29 -8.00 -5.59
N ALA A 70 -16.53 -8.86 -4.61
CA ALA A 70 -16.35 -10.30 -4.73
C ALA A 70 -17.71 -10.96 -4.58
N ILE A 71 -18.15 -11.67 -5.62
CA ILE A 71 -19.36 -12.49 -5.58
C ILE A 71 -18.91 -13.93 -5.27
N PHE A 72 -19.70 -14.70 -4.52
CA PHE A 72 -19.40 -16.10 -4.15
C PHE A 72 -18.12 -16.31 -3.33
N TYR A 73 -17.97 -15.61 -2.19
CA TYR A 73 -16.86 -15.84 -1.25
C TYR A 73 -15.46 -15.90 -1.90
N SER A 74 -15.25 -15.18 -3.01
CA SER A 74 -13.98 -15.18 -3.75
C SER A 74 -13.58 -16.55 -4.33
N TYR A 75 -14.54 -17.42 -4.70
CA TYR A 75 -14.26 -18.66 -5.42
C TYR A 75 -13.61 -18.32 -6.78
N GLY A 76 -12.33 -18.65 -6.95
CA GLY A 76 -11.55 -18.30 -8.15
C GLY A 76 -10.40 -17.30 -7.93
N GLY A 77 -10.17 -16.83 -6.71
CA GLY A 77 -8.99 -16.03 -6.35
C GLY A 77 -9.21 -14.52 -6.33
N ALA A 78 -8.20 -13.80 -5.86
CA ALA A 78 -8.29 -12.36 -5.65
C ALA A 78 -8.04 -11.58 -6.96
N PRO A 79 -9.00 -10.77 -7.45
CA PRO A 79 -8.80 -9.95 -8.63
C PRO A 79 -7.61 -9.02 -8.45
N LYS A 80 -6.80 -8.89 -9.51
CA LYS A 80 -5.69 -7.93 -9.57
C LYS A 80 -6.21 -6.55 -9.95
N LYS A 81 -5.79 -5.53 -9.20
CA LYS A 81 -6.09 -4.12 -9.43
C LYS A 81 -4.77 -3.38 -9.57
N ASP A 82 -4.51 -2.90 -10.77
CA ASP A 82 -3.27 -2.18 -11.09
C ASP A 82 -3.47 -0.67 -10.90
N ILE A 83 -2.70 -0.08 -9.99
CA ILE A 83 -2.72 1.37 -9.69
C ILE A 83 -1.59 2.13 -10.39
N SER A 84 -0.77 1.47 -11.21
CA SER A 84 0.40 2.06 -11.88
C SER A 84 0.07 3.31 -12.68
N LYS A 85 -1.06 3.29 -13.42
CA LYS A 85 -1.49 4.45 -14.22
C LYS A 85 -1.78 5.66 -13.33
N ALA A 86 -2.52 5.46 -12.24
CA ALA A 86 -2.86 6.54 -11.31
C ALA A 86 -1.60 7.12 -10.64
N ILE A 87 -0.64 6.26 -10.29
CA ILE A 87 0.67 6.66 -9.77
C ILE A 87 1.41 7.51 -10.81
N ASN A 88 1.58 7.02 -12.03
CA ASN A 88 2.35 7.69 -13.08
C ASN A 88 1.72 9.06 -13.42
N ASP A 89 0.40 9.11 -13.59
CA ASP A 89 -0.32 10.34 -13.94
C ASP A 89 -0.17 11.40 -12.83
N GLN A 90 -0.34 11.02 -11.56
CA GLN A 90 -0.26 11.97 -10.45
C GLN A 90 1.17 12.44 -10.17
N ILE A 91 2.17 11.53 -10.22
CA ILE A 91 3.57 11.93 -10.04
C ILE A 91 3.99 12.88 -11.17
N ALA A 92 3.68 12.54 -12.42
CA ALA A 92 4.01 13.37 -13.58
C ALA A 92 3.33 14.74 -13.51
N ALA A 93 2.04 14.78 -13.14
CA ALA A 93 1.29 16.04 -13.00
C ALA A 93 1.86 16.98 -11.92
N HIS A 94 2.49 16.42 -10.88
CA HIS A 94 3.10 17.18 -9.79
C HIS A 94 4.62 17.33 -9.91
N GLY A 95 5.22 16.81 -11.00
CA GLY A 95 6.66 16.86 -11.22
C GLY A 95 7.49 16.12 -10.16
N GLY A 96 6.89 15.15 -9.47
CA GLY A 96 7.57 14.33 -8.45
C GLY A 96 8.53 13.31 -9.05
N ASP A 97 9.34 12.69 -8.19
CA ASP A 97 10.27 11.63 -8.56
C ASP A 97 9.90 10.28 -7.95
N ALA A 98 9.13 10.27 -6.85
CA ALA A 98 8.76 9.05 -6.13
C ALA A 98 7.49 9.21 -5.28
N ILE A 99 6.90 8.08 -4.87
CA ILE A 99 5.92 8.03 -3.77
C ILE A 99 6.52 7.30 -2.56
N VAL A 100 6.41 7.92 -1.40
CA VAL A 100 6.78 7.35 -0.09
C VAL A 100 5.56 7.34 0.84
N ASN A 101 5.69 6.64 1.97
CA ASN A 101 4.61 6.48 2.96
C ASN A 101 3.31 5.93 2.37
N LEU A 102 3.40 5.07 1.36
CA LEU A 102 2.22 4.50 0.75
C LEU A 102 1.44 3.68 1.79
N ARG A 103 0.18 4.05 2.01
CA ARG A 103 -0.75 3.43 2.95
C ARG A 103 -1.94 2.89 2.18
N VAL A 104 -2.23 1.62 2.38
CA VAL A 104 -3.42 0.96 1.84
C VAL A 104 -4.38 0.70 2.99
N THR A 105 -5.57 1.27 2.91
CA THR A 105 -6.61 1.12 3.93
C THR A 105 -7.82 0.45 3.30
N VAL A 106 -8.32 -0.61 3.93
CA VAL A 106 -9.51 -1.32 3.46
C VAL A 106 -10.70 -0.95 4.34
N LYS A 107 -11.75 -0.40 3.74
CA LYS A 107 -13.02 -0.07 4.38
C LYS A 107 -14.12 -1.01 3.91
N GLN A 108 -14.99 -1.40 4.82
CA GLN A 108 -16.17 -2.20 4.50
C GLN A 108 -17.21 -1.36 3.76
N CYS A 109 -17.91 -1.96 2.79
CA CYS A 109 -19.08 -1.34 2.18
C CYS A 109 -20.34 -1.59 3.02
N GLY A 110 -21.27 -0.64 3.02
CA GLY A 110 -22.54 -0.73 3.78
C GLY A 110 -23.45 -1.89 3.36
N LEU A 111 -23.19 -2.53 2.22
CA LEU A 111 -23.90 -3.73 1.76
C LEU A 111 -23.73 -4.93 2.71
N ASN A 112 -22.78 -4.92 3.64
CA ASN A 112 -22.57 -5.99 4.62
C ASN A 112 -23.59 -6.01 5.78
N PHE A 113 -24.53 -5.08 5.88
CA PHE A 113 -25.44 -4.97 7.03
C PHE A 113 -26.78 -5.69 6.91
N VAL A 114 -27.00 -6.54 5.89
CA VAL A 114 -28.29 -7.26 5.74
C VAL A 114 -28.22 -8.66 6.36
N PRO A 115 -28.84 -8.89 7.54
CA PRO A 115 -28.65 -10.11 8.34
C PRO A 115 -29.21 -11.38 7.69
N LEU A 116 -30.21 -11.26 6.81
CA LEU A 116 -30.90 -12.42 6.22
C LEU A 116 -30.04 -13.17 5.17
N LEU A 117 -28.99 -12.53 4.66
CA LEU A 117 -28.29 -13.00 3.48
C LEU A 117 -26.90 -13.57 3.76
N TYR A 118 -26.47 -13.59 5.04
CA TYR A 118 -25.30 -14.34 5.52
C TYR A 118 -25.42 -15.86 5.35
N LEU A 119 -26.65 -16.36 5.16
CA LEU A 119 -26.94 -17.79 4.98
C LEU A 119 -26.73 -18.26 3.53
N ILE A 120 -26.65 -17.33 2.56
CA ILE A 120 -26.61 -17.67 1.14
C ILE A 120 -25.16 -17.53 0.61
N PRO A 121 -24.57 -18.60 0.01
CA PRO A 121 -23.20 -18.60 -0.51
C PRO A 121 -22.93 -17.63 -1.69
N ILE A 122 -23.91 -16.81 -2.08
CA ILE A 122 -23.90 -15.92 -3.25
C ILE A 122 -23.57 -14.47 -2.84
N TRP A 123 -23.25 -14.21 -1.57
CA TRP A 123 -23.11 -12.85 -1.05
C TRP A 123 -22.06 -12.01 -1.80
N PRO A 124 -22.44 -10.87 -2.40
CA PRO A 124 -21.50 -9.93 -3.00
C PRO A 124 -20.82 -9.13 -1.89
N GLY A 125 -19.67 -9.62 -1.42
CA GLY A 125 -18.79 -8.86 -0.54
C GLY A 125 -18.25 -7.63 -1.27
N CYS A 126 -18.20 -6.49 -0.59
CA CYS A 126 -17.63 -5.26 -1.15
C CYS A 126 -16.60 -4.66 -0.18
N ALA A 127 -15.45 -4.29 -0.73
CA ALA A 127 -14.37 -3.62 -0.05
C ALA A 127 -13.96 -2.36 -0.81
N LYS A 128 -13.93 -1.22 -0.12
CA LYS A 128 -13.31 0.01 -0.63
C LYS A 128 -11.85 0.02 -0.19
N ILE A 129 -10.93 0.19 -1.13
CA ILE A 129 -9.50 0.23 -0.90
C ILE A 129 -9.06 1.66 -1.18
N GLU A 130 -8.69 2.37 -0.11
CA GLU A 130 -8.14 3.72 -0.18
C GLU A 130 -6.62 3.62 -0.15
N THR A 131 -5.97 4.18 -1.16
CA THR A 131 -4.50 4.22 -1.25
C THR A 131 -4.04 5.65 -1.17
N GLU A 132 -3.18 5.94 -0.18
CA GLU A 132 -2.69 7.29 0.10
C GLU A 132 -1.16 7.28 0.21
N GLY A 133 -0.50 8.39 -0.11
CA GLY A 133 0.96 8.49 0.02
C GLY A 133 1.47 9.90 -0.19
N ASP A 134 2.77 10.10 -0.06
CA ASP A 134 3.43 11.38 -0.28
C ASP A 134 4.23 11.35 -1.57
N ILE A 135 3.93 12.26 -2.50
CA ILE A 135 4.73 12.46 -3.71
C ILE A 135 5.90 13.37 -3.32
N ILE A 136 7.12 12.91 -3.54
CA ILE A 136 8.35 13.62 -3.20
C ILE A 136 9.19 13.95 -4.43
N LYS A 137 9.98 15.01 -4.31
CA LYS A 137 11.08 15.36 -5.20
C LYS A 137 12.40 15.06 -4.50
N VAL A 138 13.35 14.49 -5.23
CA VAL A 138 14.70 14.19 -4.73
C VAL A 138 15.68 15.20 -5.29
N ALA A 139 16.43 15.88 -4.41
CA ALA A 139 17.51 16.75 -4.81
C ALA A 139 18.70 15.92 -5.33
N PRO A 140 19.41 16.35 -6.40
CA PRO A 140 20.62 15.67 -6.88
C PRO A 140 21.66 15.49 -5.76
N LYS A 141 22.40 14.38 -5.80
CA LYS A 141 23.56 14.18 -4.92
C LYS A 141 24.60 15.22 -5.34
N ALA A 142 25.10 16.02 -4.41
CA ALA A 142 26.23 16.89 -4.71
C ALA A 142 27.38 16.00 -5.20
N ALA A 143 27.99 16.37 -6.32
CA ALA A 143 29.14 15.63 -6.83
C ALA A 143 30.20 15.55 -5.72
N PRO A 144 30.82 14.38 -5.49
CA PRO A 144 31.93 14.31 -4.55
C PRO A 144 32.98 15.34 -4.96
N ALA A 145 33.47 16.12 -4.01
CA ALA A 145 34.53 17.08 -4.27
C ALA A 145 35.68 16.34 -4.98
N PRO A 146 36.31 16.94 -6.00
CA PRO A 146 37.41 16.28 -6.71
C PRO A 146 38.44 15.85 -5.68
N GLU A 147 38.71 14.54 -5.60
CA GLU A 147 39.81 14.02 -4.79
C GLU A 147 41.07 14.75 -5.22
N VAL A 148 41.64 15.57 -4.33
CA VAL A 148 42.91 16.24 -4.60
C VAL A 148 43.97 15.12 -4.67
N PRO A 149 44.53 14.82 -5.86
CA PRO A 149 45.51 13.75 -5.98
C PRO A 149 46.82 14.29 -5.39
N GLY A 150 47.09 14.00 -4.12
CA GLY A 150 48.30 14.55 -3.48
C GLY A 150 48.63 14.11 -2.06
N ALA A 151 47.70 13.55 -1.28
CA ALA A 151 47.99 13.26 0.14
C ALA A 151 48.70 11.91 0.40
N ALA A 152 48.96 11.09 -0.62
CA ALA A 152 49.45 9.71 -0.44
C ALA A 152 50.98 9.51 -0.52
N ILE A 153 51.78 10.57 -0.64
CA ILE A 153 53.25 10.46 -0.85
C ILE A 153 54.03 11.35 0.12
N ALA A 154 53.99 11.06 1.42
CA ALA A 154 54.87 11.75 2.40
C ALA A 154 55.26 10.89 3.62
N SER A 155 55.27 9.55 3.52
CA SER A 155 55.63 8.70 4.67
C SER A 155 56.62 7.57 4.36
N ARG A 156 57.39 7.69 3.28
CA ARG A 156 58.55 6.80 3.03
C ARG A 156 59.83 7.63 2.95
N GLU A 157 60.36 8.01 4.11
CA GLU A 157 61.82 8.14 4.36
C GLU A 157 62.04 8.71 5.76
N VAL A 158 62.50 7.86 6.70
CA VAL A 158 63.59 8.12 7.64
C VAL A 158 64.10 6.72 8.05
N THR A 159 65.09 6.09 7.38
CA THR A 159 66.57 6.14 7.63
C THR A 159 66.96 5.59 9.02
N PRO A 160 68.18 5.08 9.28
CA PRO A 160 69.30 4.62 8.43
C PRO A 160 69.53 3.11 8.41
#